data_AF-A0A7X5IVA7-F1
#
_entry.id   AF-A0A7X5IVA7-F1
#
_cell.length_a   1.000
_cell.length_b   1.000
_cell.length_c   1.000
_cell.angle_alpha   90.00
_cell.angle_beta   90.00
_cell.angle_gamma   90.00
#
_symmetry.space_group_name_H-M   'P 1'
#
loop_
_entity.id
_entity.type
_entity.pdbx_description
1 polymer ?
#
loop_
_entity_poly.entity_id
_entity_poly.type
_entity_poly.pdbx_seq_one_letter_code
_entity_poly.pdbx_strand_id
1 'polypeptide(L)'
;MIEKDKFHVLNYVKKEEYIGSMDGMRYMLRKKMEGEETKLEVIIWPEPFGYAATPEKKKQRMEFGFHEDGLEEAVDWMNAQYEGQKDLWDVVK
;
A
#
# COMPACT_ATOMS: atom_id res chain seq x y z
N MET A 1 1.44 4.51 11.99
CA MET A 1 2.52 4.02 11.10
C MET A 1 2.62 2.50 11.20
N ILE A 2 2.95 1.82 10.11
CA ILE A 2 3.09 0.36 10.06
C ILE A 2 4.43 -0.02 10.69
N GLU A 3 4.39 -0.95 11.66
CA GLU A 3 5.57 -1.57 12.25
C GLU A 3 6.08 -2.70 11.34
N LYS A 4 7.27 -2.55 10.76
CA LYS A 4 7.85 -3.53 9.82
C LYS A 4 7.91 -4.95 10.38
N ASP A 5 8.36 -5.09 11.63
CA ASP A 5 8.51 -6.37 12.34
C ASP A 5 7.19 -7.12 12.53
N LYS A 6 6.05 -6.45 12.40
CA LYS A 6 4.72 -7.08 12.52
C LYS A 6 4.02 -7.21 11.17
N PHE A 7 4.63 -6.72 10.11
CA PHE A 7 4.02 -6.65 8.78
C PHE A 7 4.52 -7.78 7.90
N HIS A 8 4.10 -9.01 8.17
CA HIS A 8 4.51 -10.20 7.40
C HIS A 8 3.42 -10.67 6.42
N VAL A 9 3.09 -9.83 5.43
CA VAL A 9 1.93 -10.06 4.55
C VAL A 9 2.26 -10.77 3.24
N LEU A 10 3.53 -10.93 2.86
CA LEU A 10 3.93 -11.49 1.55
C LEU A 10 3.30 -12.85 1.25
N ASN A 11 3.21 -13.76 2.24
CA ASN A 11 2.61 -15.07 2.03
C ASN A 11 1.12 -15.02 1.71
N TYR A 12 0.43 -13.99 2.20
CA TYR A 12 -0.95 -13.69 1.83
C TYR A 12 -1.01 -13.05 0.44
N VAL A 13 -0.17 -12.03 0.20
CA VAL A 13 -0.09 -11.30 -1.08
C VAL A 13 0.25 -12.21 -2.27
N LYS A 14 0.95 -13.34 -2.02
CA LYS A 14 1.21 -14.39 -3.02
C LYS A 14 -0.07 -14.97 -3.63
N LYS A 15 -1.16 -14.98 -2.87
CA LYS A 15 -2.43 -15.65 -3.22
C LYS A 15 -3.53 -14.64 -3.53
N GLU A 16 -3.61 -13.57 -2.75
CA GLU A 16 -4.73 -12.62 -2.76
C GLU A 16 -4.25 -11.19 -2.51
N GLU A 17 -5.06 -10.21 -2.90
CA GLU A 17 -4.77 -8.80 -2.63
C GLU A 17 -4.94 -8.50 -1.13
N TYR A 18 -3.91 -7.96 -0.49
CA TYR A 18 -3.97 -7.55 0.90
C TYR A 18 -4.44 -6.10 1.00
N ILE A 19 -5.53 -5.84 1.72
CA ILE A 19 -6.08 -4.49 1.91
C ILE A 19 -6.01 -4.13 3.40
N GLY A 20 -5.54 -2.93 3.70
CA GLY A 20 -5.53 -2.39 5.06
C GLY A 20 -5.75 -0.88 5.07
N SER A 21 -5.65 -0.30 6.26
CA SER A 21 -5.80 1.13 6.47
C SER A 21 -4.98 1.62 7.66
N MET A 22 -4.57 2.87 7.61
CA MET A 22 -3.86 3.61 8.66
C MET A 22 -4.42 5.02 8.72
N ASP A 23 -5.19 5.34 9.78
CA ASP A 23 -5.65 6.69 10.12
C ASP A 23 -6.04 7.56 8.89
N GLY A 24 -7.08 7.15 8.14
CA GLY A 24 -7.56 7.89 6.97
C GLY A 24 -6.86 7.56 5.64
N MET A 25 -5.72 6.88 5.66
CA MET A 25 -5.05 6.34 4.47
C MET A 25 -5.40 4.86 4.30
N ARG A 26 -5.98 4.49 3.17
CA ARG A 26 -6.19 3.08 2.77
C ARG A 26 -5.03 2.62 1.91
N TYR A 27 -4.68 1.34 2.02
CA TYR A 27 -3.62 0.75 1.21
C TYR A 27 -3.97 -0.66 0.74
N MET A 28 -3.42 -1.05 -0.40
CA MET A 28 -3.54 -2.36 -1.00
C MET A 28 -2.17 -2.83 -1.47
N LEU A 29 -1.80 -4.06 -1.12
CA LEU A 29 -0.61 -4.73 -1.61
C LEU A 29 -1.05 -5.91 -2.46
N ARG A 30 -0.52 -5.99 -3.68
CA ARG A 30 -0.85 -7.09 -4.60
C ARG A 30 0.36 -7.55 -5.37
N LYS A 31 0.35 -8.83 -5.72
CA LYS A 31 1.33 -9.40 -6.64
C LYS A 31 1.05 -8.89 -8.05
N LYS A 32 2.08 -8.32 -8.69
CA LYS A 32 2.04 -7.92 -10.10
C LYS A 32 3.08 -8.72 -10.87
N MET A 33 2.70 -9.27 -12.02
CA MET A 33 3.61 -9.96 -12.92
C MET A 33 3.91 -9.05 -14.11
N GLU A 34 5.17 -8.71 -14.30
CA GLU A 34 5.66 -7.95 -15.46
C GLU A 34 6.58 -8.86 -16.28
N GLY A 35 5.99 -9.57 -17.23
CA GLY A 35 6.68 -10.63 -17.97
C GLY A 35 7.03 -11.80 -17.06
N GLU A 36 8.33 -12.09 -16.92
CA GLU A 36 8.85 -13.14 -16.05
C GLU A 36 9.12 -12.65 -14.61
N GLU A 37 9.10 -11.34 -14.37
CA GLU A 37 9.39 -10.76 -13.05
C GLU A 37 8.12 -10.64 -12.20
N THR A 38 8.25 -11.02 -10.93
CA THR A 38 7.20 -10.80 -9.92
C THR A 38 7.55 -9.60 -9.06
N LYS A 39 6.63 -8.63 -9.02
CA LYS A 39 6.74 -7.41 -8.20
C LYS A 39 5.62 -7.32 -7.17
N LEU A 40 5.89 -6.55 -6.13
CA LEU A 40 4.93 -6.12 -5.13
C LEU A 40 4.42 -4.73 -5.51
N GLU A 41 3.17 -4.62 -5.96
CA GLU A 41 2.55 -3.32 -6.20
C GLU A 41 1.79 -2.89 -4.95
N VAL A 42 2.10 -1.68 -4.48
CA VAL A 42 1.43 -1.02 -3.37
C VAL A 42 0.62 0.14 -3.92
N ILE A 43 -0.64 0.23 -3.51
CA ILE A 43 -1.55 1.30 -3.89
C ILE A 43 -2.08 1.93 -2.62
N ILE A 44 -1.96 3.26 -2.48
CA ILE A 44 -2.54 4.02 -1.37
C ILE A 44 -3.58 5.02 -1.87
N TRP A 45 -4.59 5.31 -1.07
CA TRP A 45 -5.62 6.29 -1.38
C TRP A 45 -6.34 6.79 -0.11
N PRO A 46 -6.92 7.99 -0.14
CA PRO A 46 -7.62 8.53 1.03
C PRO A 46 -9.02 7.94 1.20
N GLU A 47 -9.51 7.94 2.43
CA GLU A 47 -10.92 7.76 2.77
C GLU A 47 -11.84 8.83 2.14
N PRO A 48 -13.17 8.64 2.10
CA PRO A 48 -13.97 7.52 2.65
C PRO A 48 -14.20 6.35 1.69
N PHE A 49 -13.80 6.48 0.43
CA PHE A 49 -14.17 5.51 -0.60
C PHE A 49 -13.23 4.29 -0.62
N GLY A 50 -13.78 3.13 -0.98
CA GLY A 50 -12.98 1.94 -1.29
C GLY A 50 -12.20 2.10 -2.60
N TYR A 51 -11.32 1.16 -2.90
CA TYR A 51 -10.47 1.21 -4.11
C TYR A 51 -11.27 1.44 -5.40
N ALA A 52 -12.35 0.66 -5.63
CA ALA A 52 -13.15 0.76 -6.85
C ALA A 52 -13.87 2.11 -7.01
N ALA A 53 -14.30 2.72 -5.91
CA ALA A 53 -15.02 3.99 -5.91
C ALA A 53 -14.08 5.22 -5.87
N THR A 54 -12.80 5.02 -5.56
CA THR A 54 -11.82 6.11 -5.53
C THR A 54 -11.30 6.40 -6.94
N PRO A 55 -11.33 7.67 -7.41
CA PRO A 55 -10.77 8.04 -8.70
C PRO A 55 -9.27 7.72 -8.81
N GLU A 56 -8.81 7.24 -9.97
CA GLU A 56 -7.38 6.90 -10.20
C GLU A 56 -6.43 8.05 -9.87
N LYS A 57 -6.82 9.29 -10.14
CA LYS A 57 -6.03 10.50 -9.82
C LYS A 57 -5.76 10.71 -8.31
N LYS A 58 -6.52 10.06 -7.44
CA LYS A 58 -6.34 10.09 -5.98
C LYS A 58 -5.57 8.88 -5.45
N LYS A 59 -5.24 7.93 -6.32
CA LYS A 59 -4.47 6.74 -5.98
C LYS A 59 -3.01 6.99 -6.29
N GLN A 60 -2.15 6.63 -5.36
CA GLN A 60 -0.70 6.63 -5.57
C GLN A 60 -0.25 5.17 -5.62
N ARG A 61 0.60 4.83 -6.58
CA ARG A 61 1.07 3.46 -6.79
C ARG A 61 2.59 3.44 -6.79
N MET A 62 3.16 2.41 -6.18
CA MET A 62 4.59 2.16 -6.25
C MET A 62 4.84 0.65 -6.29
N GLU A 63 5.91 0.26 -6.97
CA GLU A 63 6.27 -1.14 -7.17
C GLU A 63 7.61 -1.40 -6.48
N PHE A 64 7.69 -2.56 -5.83
CA PHE A 64 8.85 -3.03 -5.10
C PHE A 64 9.16 -4.48 -5.48
N GLY A 65 10.31 -4.97 -5.05
CA GLY A 65 10.64 -6.38 -5.19
C GLY A 65 9.67 -7.26 -4.39
N PHE A 66 9.30 -8.41 -4.96
CA PHE A 66 8.43 -9.37 -4.26
C PHE A 66 9.21 -10.29 -3.32
N HIS A 67 9.88 -9.71 -2.33
CA HIS A 67 10.69 -10.36 -1.30
C HIS A 67 10.69 -9.51 -0.02
N GLU A 68 11.33 -9.98 1.04
CA GLU A 68 11.26 -9.35 2.37
C GLU A 68 11.78 -7.92 2.36
N ASP A 69 12.96 -7.66 1.79
CA ASP A 69 13.51 -6.30 1.68
C ASP A 69 12.54 -5.37 0.91
N GLY A 70 11.98 -5.83 -0.20
CA GLY A 70 11.00 -5.06 -0.97
C GLY A 70 9.70 -4.78 -0.20
N LEU A 71 9.32 -5.65 0.76
CA LEU A 71 8.21 -5.35 1.67
C LEU A 71 8.60 -4.27 2.68
N GLU A 72 9.82 -4.30 3.20
CA GLU A 72 10.30 -3.25 4.12
C GLU A 72 10.37 -1.88 3.43
N GLU A 73 10.84 -1.85 2.18
CA GLU A 73 10.84 -0.64 1.33
C GLU A 73 9.41 -0.15 1.07
N ALA A 74 8.48 -1.06 0.79
CA ALA A 74 7.06 -0.74 0.64
C ALA A 74 6.49 -0.10 1.92
N VAL A 75 6.83 -0.64 3.09
CA VAL A 75 6.39 -0.10 4.39
C VAL A 75 6.99 1.27 4.65
N ASP A 76 8.28 1.48 4.38
CA ASP A 76 8.91 2.79 4.49
C ASP A 76 8.23 3.82 3.61
N TRP A 77 7.95 3.46 2.36
CA TRP A 77 7.26 4.33 1.44
C TRP A 77 5.85 4.68 1.92
N MET A 78 5.06 3.70 2.37
CA MET A 78 3.72 3.94 2.92
C MET A 78 3.76 4.87 4.13
N ASN A 79 4.69 4.65 5.06
CA ASN A 79 4.86 5.52 6.23
C ASN A 79 5.28 6.94 5.82
N ALA A 80 6.20 7.08 4.85
CA ALA A 80 6.61 8.38 4.33
C ALA A 80 5.45 9.13 3.64
N GLN A 81 4.60 8.43 2.87
CA GLN A 81 3.41 9.04 2.27
C GLN A 81 2.40 9.47 3.35
N TYR A 82 2.23 8.65 4.38
CA TYR A 82 1.38 9.00 5.53
C TYR A 82 1.87 10.28 6.22
N GLU A 83 3.16 10.36 6.55
CA GLU A 83 3.73 11.51 7.26
C GLU A 83 3.83 12.78 6.41
N GLY A 84 4.17 12.64 5.12
CA GLY A 84 4.35 13.75 4.20
C GLY A 84 3.05 14.38 3.69
N GLN A 85 1.92 13.68 3.83
CA GLN A 85 0.62 14.10 3.28
C GLN A 85 -0.49 14.06 4.32
N LYS A 86 -0.22 14.38 5.60
CA LYS A 86 -1.21 14.28 6.70
C LYS A 86 -2.56 14.93 6.39
N ASP A 87 -2.57 16.11 5.78
CA ASP A 87 -3.81 16.80 5.39
C ASP A 87 -4.68 16.02 4.39
N LEU A 88 -4.07 15.17 3.56
CA LEU A 88 -4.78 14.30 2.61
C LEU A 88 -5.46 13.12 3.31
N TRP A 89 -4.92 12.69 4.45
CA TRP A 89 -5.42 11.55 5.21
C TRP A 89 -6.44 11.98 6.27
N ASP A 90 -6.31 13.18 6.82
CA ASP A 90 -7.20 13.74 7.86
C ASP A 90 -8.55 14.27 7.33
N VAL A 91 -8.95 13.87 6.12
CA VAL A 91 -10.13 14.43 5.42
C VAL A 91 -11.46 13.97 6.04
N VAL A 92 -11.45 12.88 6.80
CA VAL A 92 -12.63 12.32 7.46
C VAL A 92 -12.36 12.30 8.97
N LYS A 93 -12.75 13.38 9.66
CA LYS A 93 -12.87 13.44 11.13
C LYS A 93 -14.30 13.77 11.54
#